data_AF-A0A661X3Z9-F1
#
_entry.id   AF-A0A661X3Z9-F1
#
_cell.length_a   1.000
_cell.length_b   1.000
_cell.length_c   1.000
_cell.angle_alpha   90.00
_cell.angle_beta   90.00
_cell.angle_gamma   90.00
#
_symmetry.space_group_name_H-M   'P 1'
#
loop_
_entity.id
_entity.type
_entity.pdbx_description
1 polymer ?
#
loop_
_entity_poly.entity_id
_entity_poly.type
_entity_poly.pdbx_seq_one_letter_code
_entity_poly.pdbx_strand_id
1 'polypeptide(L)'
;MENRMVKKKGFSLLEMIVAIFLIAVVIGTILLLMASNLNVISKANEIMISNALAQYSIEEVKNIEFPPVFSDRQDYFGDEIQYDSIVDVSYYGDYTPDGFKDKFRIIRFVQGYDSSGNIIADFDNTKYDNAMLLKVIVYVLRKKDNKVISKREIFISRNGLF
;
A
#
# COMPACT_ATOMS: atom_id res chain seq x y z
N MET A 1 26.48 17.70 -72.90
CA MET A 1 25.82 17.29 -71.65
C MET A 1 26.81 16.47 -70.85
N GLU A 2 27.39 17.07 -69.80
CA GLU A 2 28.48 16.47 -69.03
C GLU A 2 27.89 15.66 -67.86
N ASN A 3 28.05 14.33 -67.90
CA ASN A 3 27.64 13.45 -66.82
C ASN A 3 28.62 13.58 -65.64
N ARG A 4 28.24 14.36 -64.62
CA ARG A 4 28.96 14.39 -63.34
C ARG A 4 28.81 13.03 -62.64
N MET A 5 29.86 12.21 -62.69
CA MET A 5 29.96 11.00 -61.87
C MET A 5 29.98 11.37 -60.38
N VAL A 6 28.88 11.06 -59.69
CA VAL A 6 28.79 11.19 -58.23
C VAL A 6 29.69 10.12 -57.60
N LYS A 7 30.86 10.51 -57.09
CA LYS A 7 31.72 9.61 -56.31
C LYS A 7 30.99 9.17 -55.04
N LYS A 8 30.63 7.89 -54.93
CA LYS A 8 30.15 7.29 -53.68
C LYS A 8 31.31 7.27 -52.68
N LYS A 9 31.29 8.14 -51.67
CA LYS A 9 32.23 8.08 -50.54
C LYS A 9 31.74 7.02 -49.55
N GLY A 10 32.58 6.02 -49.27
CA GLY A 10 32.36 5.04 -48.20
C GLY A 10 32.81 5.59 -46.85
N PHE A 11 32.30 5.00 -45.77
CA PHE A 11 32.74 5.31 -44.41
C PHE A 11 34.12 4.71 -44.12
N SER A 12 34.96 5.46 -43.40
CA SER A 12 36.18 4.91 -42.84
C SER A 12 35.88 3.98 -41.65
N LEU A 13 36.78 3.03 -41.39
CA LEU A 13 36.67 2.12 -40.23
C LEU A 13 36.57 2.91 -38.91
N LEU A 14 37.30 4.02 -38.80
CA LEU A 14 37.30 4.88 -37.61
C LEU A 14 35.93 5.55 -37.41
N GLU A 15 35.32 6.11 -38.46
CA GLU A 15 33.98 6.71 -38.38
C GLU A 15 32.93 5.67 -37.97
N MET A 16 33.04 4.44 -38.46
CA MET A 16 32.15 3.35 -38.08
C MET A 16 32.28 3.00 -36.58
N ILE A 17 33.52 2.89 -36.07
CA ILE A 17 33.77 2.61 -34.64
C ILE A 17 33.22 3.73 -33.76
N VAL A 18 33.48 4.99 -34.12
CA VAL A 18 32.97 6.16 -33.39
C VAL A 18 31.44 6.20 -33.44
N ALA A 19 30.82 5.89 -34.58
CA ALA A 19 29.36 5.84 -34.71
C ALA A 19 28.75 4.76 -33.80
N ILE A 20 29.31 3.55 -33.79
CA ILE A 20 28.82 2.45 -32.93
C ILE A 20 28.97 2.83 -31.45
N PHE A 21 30.10 3.43 -31.07
CA PHE A 21 30.33 3.88 -29.70
C PHE A 21 29.29 4.94 -29.26
N LEU A 22 29.04 5.95 -30.10
CA LEU A 22 28.04 6.97 -29.81
C LEU A 22 26.62 6.37 -29.72
N ILE A 23 26.27 5.45 -30.62
CA ILE A 23 25.00 4.74 -30.57
C ILE A 23 24.87 3.93 -29.27
N ALA A 24 25.92 3.24 -28.83
CA ALA A 24 25.90 2.47 -27.60
C ALA A 24 25.67 3.36 -26.37
N VAL A 25 26.30 4.53 -26.30
CA VAL A 25 26.10 5.50 -25.21
C VAL A 25 24.66 6.02 -25.20
N VAL A 26 24.11 6.36 -26.38
CA VAL A 26 22.73 6.86 -26.49
C VAL A 26 21.72 5.77 -26.14
N ILE A 27 21.88 4.55 -26.65
CA ILE A 27 20.98 3.44 -26.32
C ILE A 27 21.07 3.11 -24.83
N GLY A 28 22.27 3.07 -24.27
CA GLY A 28 22.47 2.81 -22.84
C GLY A 28 21.72 3.81 -21.95
N THR A 29 21.79 5.11 -22.27
CA THR A 29 21.08 6.14 -21.51
C THR A 29 19.55 6.02 -21.66
N ILE A 30 19.05 5.73 -22.87
CA ILE A 30 17.61 5.51 -23.10
C ILE A 30 17.09 4.31 -22.29
N LEU A 31 17.82 3.19 -22.28
CA LEU A 31 17.43 2.00 -21.52
C LEU A 31 17.37 2.28 -20.01
N LEU A 32 18.32 3.05 -19.47
CA LEU A 32 18.30 3.44 -18.06
C LEU A 32 17.08 4.30 -17.71
N LEU A 33 16.73 5.27 -18.59
CA LEU A 33 15.53 6.09 -18.41
C LEU A 33 14.26 5.25 -18.44
N MET A 34 14.15 4.30 -19.38
CA MET A 34 13.02 3.38 -19.46
C MET A 34 12.90 2.50 -18.21
N ALA A 35 14.01 1.92 -17.73
CA ALA A 35 14.02 1.11 -16.52
C ALA A 35 13.59 1.91 -15.28
N SER A 36 14.04 3.16 -15.17
CA SER A 36 13.63 4.07 -14.10
C SER A 36 12.12 4.35 -14.15
N ASN A 37 11.59 4.67 -15.33
CA ASN A 37 10.17 4.96 -15.52
C ASN A 37 9.29 3.75 -15.19
N LEU A 38 9.69 2.54 -15.60
CA LEU A 38 8.95 1.32 -15.28
C LEU A 38 8.91 1.07 -13.76
N ASN A 39 10.01 1.33 -13.05
CA ASN A 39 10.06 1.20 -11.60
C ASN A 39 9.15 2.23 -10.90
N VAL A 40 9.14 3.48 -11.40
CA VAL A 40 8.24 4.52 -10.89
C VAL A 40 6.77 4.13 -11.11
N ILE A 41 6.41 3.67 -12.30
CA ILE A 41 5.04 3.22 -12.62
C ILE A 41 4.64 2.04 -11.72
N SER A 42 5.53 1.06 -11.54
CA SER A 42 5.25 -0.09 -10.67
C SER A 42 5.00 0.33 -9.22
N LYS A 43 5.78 1.27 -8.68
CA LYS A 43 5.58 1.82 -7.33
C LYS A 43 4.30 2.65 -7.24
N ALA A 44 3.99 3.45 -8.25
CA ALA A 44 2.77 4.25 -8.30
C ALA A 44 1.52 3.35 -8.29
N ASN A 45 1.51 2.29 -9.11
CA ASN A 45 0.43 1.31 -9.12
C ASN A 45 0.28 0.59 -7.78
N GLU A 46 1.40 0.21 -7.15
CA GLU A 46 1.38 -0.42 -5.82
C GLU A 46 0.76 0.50 -4.76
N ILE A 47 1.14 1.78 -4.73
CA ILE A 47 0.58 2.78 -3.80
C ILE A 47 -0.90 3.01 -4.09
N MET A 48 -1.30 3.09 -5.36
CA MET A 48 -2.69 3.28 -5.76
C MET A 48 -3.57 2.12 -5.29
N ILE A 49 -3.16 0.88 -5.56
CA ILE A 49 -3.90 -0.33 -5.11
C ILE A 49 -3.91 -0.38 -3.59
N SER A 50 -2.77 -0.13 -2.93
CA SER A 50 -2.67 -0.12 -1.48
C SER A 50 -3.63 0.88 -0.83
N ASN A 51 -3.76 2.08 -1.39
CA ASN A 51 -4.71 3.08 -0.91
C ASN A 51 -6.17 2.68 -1.14
N ALA A 52 -6.48 2.07 -2.29
CA ALA A 52 -7.83 1.56 -2.56
C ALA A 52 -8.20 0.43 -1.59
N LEU A 53 -7.28 -0.50 -1.33
CA LEU A 53 -7.46 -1.58 -0.35
C LEU A 53 -7.63 -1.04 1.06
N ALA A 54 -6.80 -0.07 1.48
CA ALA A 54 -6.93 0.56 2.79
C ALA A 54 -8.28 1.27 2.96
N GLN A 55 -8.75 1.98 1.92
CA GLN A 55 -10.06 2.61 1.93
C GLN A 55 -11.18 1.58 2.00
N TYR A 56 -11.12 0.54 1.18
CA TYR A 56 -12.10 -0.54 1.18
C TYR A 56 -12.25 -1.16 2.57
N SER A 57 -11.12 -1.54 3.20
CA SER A 57 -11.12 -2.12 4.54
C SER A 57 -11.62 -1.15 5.62
N ILE A 58 -11.41 0.16 5.44
CA ILE A 58 -11.99 1.19 6.32
C ILE A 58 -13.51 1.26 6.18
N GLU A 59 -14.02 1.27 4.95
CA GLU A 59 -15.47 1.32 4.73
C GLU A 59 -16.17 0.06 5.24
N GLU A 60 -15.52 -1.11 5.13
CA GLU A 60 -16.02 -2.35 5.74
C GLU A 60 -16.22 -2.21 7.25
N VAL A 61 -15.25 -1.62 7.96
CA VAL A 61 -15.31 -1.47 9.42
C VAL A 61 -16.20 -0.30 9.85
N LYS A 62 -16.27 0.76 9.04
CA LYS A 62 -17.16 1.90 9.29
C LYS A 62 -18.65 1.51 9.19
N ASN A 63 -18.97 0.50 8.39
CA ASN A 63 -20.33 -0.03 8.29
C ASN A 63 -20.72 -0.89 9.52
N ILE A 64 -19.79 -1.18 10.43
CA ILE A 64 -20.09 -1.90 11.67
C ILE A 64 -20.70 -0.91 12.67
N GLU A 65 -21.88 -1.25 13.20
CA GLU A 65 -22.58 -0.42 14.17
C GLU A 65 -21.88 -0.45 15.54
N PHE A 66 -21.62 0.73 16.10
CA PHE A 66 -21.06 0.89 17.44
C PHE A 66 -21.80 2.02 18.17
N PRO A 67 -22.44 1.76 19.33
CA PRO A 67 -22.46 0.50 20.08
C PRO A 67 -23.44 -0.51 19.44
N PRO A 68 -23.15 -1.81 19.50
CA PRO A 68 -24.03 -2.80 18.90
C PRO A 68 -25.38 -2.86 19.63
N VAL A 69 -26.48 -2.65 18.90
CA VAL A 69 -27.84 -2.78 19.45
C VAL A 69 -28.20 -4.26 19.51
N PHE A 70 -28.24 -4.83 20.72
CA PHE A 70 -28.81 -6.15 21.06
C PHE A 70 -28.53 -7.30 20.06
N SER A 71 -27.48 -8.08 20.31
CA SER A 71 -27.14 -9.38 19.70
C SER A 71 -26.67 -9.40 18.24
N ASP A 72 -26.87 -8.34 17.45
CA ASP A 72 -26.31 -8.23 16.09
C ASP A 72 -24.90 -7.62 16.11
N ARG A 73 -24.09 -8.11 17.06
CA ARG A 73 -22.70 -7.68 17.18
C ARG A 73 -21.95 -8.26 15.97
N GLN A 74 -21.76 -7.48 14.91
CA GLN A 74 -20.65 -7.74 14.00
C GLN A 74 -19.37 -7.51 14.81
N ASP A 75 -18.94 -8.56 15.49
CA ASP A 75 -18.06 -8.52 16.67
C ASP A 75 -16.59 -8.17 16.36
N TYR A 76 -16.22 -7.94 15.10
CA TYR A 76 -14.80 -7.95 14.73
C TYR A 76 -14.37 -6.76 13.87
N PHE A 77 -13.87 -5.74 14.56
CA PHE A 77 -13.29 -4.53 13.97
C PHE A 77 -11.83 -4.75 13.48
N GLY A 78 -11.13 -5.74 14.04
CA GLY A 78 -9.71 -6.00 13.82
C GLY A 78 -9.12 -6.79 14.97
N ASP A 79 -7.82 -7.11 14.90
CA ASP A 79 -7.10 -7.71 16.02
C ASP A 79 -6.87 -6.65 17.11
N GLU A 80 -7.14 -6.97 18.37
CA GLU A 80 -7.01 -6.02 19.48
C GLU A 80 -5.54 -5.74 19.82
N ILE A 81 -5.16 -4.46 19.95
CA ILE A 81 -3.79 -4.06 20.28
C ILE A 81 -3.74 -2.99 21.36
N GLN A 82 -2.71 -3.06 22.20
CA GLN A 82 -2.39 -2.00 23.16
C GLN A 82 -1.58 -0.86 22.53
N TYR A 83 -0.68 -1.21 21.62
CA TYR A 83 0.26 -0.28 21.01
C TYR A 83 0.19 -0.38 19.50
N ASP A 84 0.19 0.78 18.84
CA ASP A 84 0.14 0.96 17.39
C ASP A 84 1.46 0.55 16.72
N SER A 85 1.75 -0.74 16.75
CA SER A 85 2.95 -1.32 16.17
C SER A 85 2.70 -2.74 15.64
N ILE A 86 3.33 -3.04 14.51
CA ILE A 86 3.36 -4.41 13.96
C ILE A 86 4.59 -5.09 14.56
N VAL A 87 4.38 -6.09 15.41
CA VAL A 87 5.46 -6.90 15.98
C VAL A 87 5.83 -8.02 15.02
N ASP A 88 4.89 -8.91 14.72
CA ASP A 88 5.04 -9.98 13.75
C ASP A 88 3.72 -10.26 13.04
N VAL A 89 3.74 -10.15 11.72
CA VAL A 89 2.59 -10.32 10.83
C VAL A 89 1.97 -11.71 10.86
N SER A 90 2.64 -12.71 11.43
CA SER A 90 2.13 -14.09 11.53
C SER A 90 1.05 -14.27 12.61
N TYR A 91 0.99 -13.37 13.60
CA TYR A 91 0.01 -13.43 14.69
C TYR A 91 -1.32 -12.74 14.36
N TYR A 92 -1.39 -12.04 13.23
CA TYR A 92 -2.49 -11.15 12.89
C TYR A 92 -3.35 -11.68 11.74
N GLY A 93 -4.63 -11.32 11.75
CA GLY A 93 -5.57 -11.62 10.69
C GLY A 93 -5.13 -11.01 9.35
N ASP A 94 -5.28 -11.79 8.27
CA ASP A 94 -5.06 -11.32 6.89
C ASP A 94 -6.42 -11.00 6.26
N TYR A 95 -6.81 -9.73 6.27
CA TYR A 95 -8.10 -9.23 5.77
C TYR A 95 -8.06 -8.86 4.29
N THR A 96 -7.05 -9.34 3.56
CA THR A 96 -6.92 -9.05 2.13
C THR A 96 -7.99 -9.79 1.33
N PRO A 97 -8.69 -9.16 0.38
CA PRO A 97 -9.56 -9.86 -0.55
C PRO A 97 -8.78 -10.90 -1.37
N ASP A 98 -9.39 -12.03 -1.71
CA ASP A 98 -8.70 -13.18 -2.33
C ASP A 98 -7.90 -12.83 -3.59
N GLY A 99 -8.41 -11.89 -4.40
CA GLY A 99 -7.73 -11.44 -5.63
C GLY A 99 -6.44 -10.65 -5.43
N PHE A 100 -6.09 -10.27 -4.19
CA PHE A 100 -4.90 -9.47 -3.87
C PHE A 100 -3.97 -10.13 -2.85
N LYS A 101 -4.34 -11.30 -2.30
CA LYS A 101 -3.56 -12.05 -1.28
C LYS A 101 -2.16 -12.47 -1.76
N ASP A 102 -1.95 -12.53 -3.07
CA ASP A 102 -0.66 -12.84 -3.70
C ASP A 102 0.37 -11.72 -3.54
N LYS A 103 -0.08 -10.46 -3.54
CA LYS A 103 0.78 -9.26 -3.56
C LYS A 103 0.70 -8.43 -2.29
N PHE A 104 -0.43 -8.44 -1.62
CA PHE A 104 -0.71 -7.59 -0.47
C PHE A 104 -1.12 -8.41 0.74
N ARG A 105 -0.93 -7.81 1.91
CA ARG A 105 -1.48 -8.25 3.19
C ARG A 105 -2.14 -7.06 3.86
N ILE A 106 -3.37 -7.22 4.32
CA ILE A 106 -4.09 -6.23 5.11
C ILE A 106 -4.16 -6.74 6.54
N ILE A 107 -3.65 -5.94 7.47
CA ILE A 107 -3.79 -6.17 8.90
C ILE A 107 -4.67 -5.06 9.45
N ARG A 108 -5.69 -5.42 10.21
CA ARG A 108 -6.59 -4.48 10.87
C ARG A 108 -6.38 -4.62 12.35
N PHE A 109 -6.20 -3.50 13.02
CA PHE A 109 -6.11 -3.42 14.46
C PHE A 109 -7.21 -2.55 15.03
N VAL A 110 -7.56 -2.82 16.28
CA VAL A 110 -8.54 -2.02 17.03
C VAL A 110 -7.99 -1.67 18.42
N GLN A 111 -8.20 -0.42 18.82
CA GLN A 111 -7.88 0.10 20.15
C GLN A 111 -9.13 0.76 20.74
N GLY A 112 -9.47 0.40 21.98
CA GLY A 112 -10.57 1.03 22.72
C GLY A 112 -10.10 2.21 23.56
N TYR A 113 -10.92 3.25 23.60
CA TYR A 113 -10.74 4.41 24.47
C TYR A 113 -11.93 4.59 25.40
N ASP A 114 -11.66 4.98 26.64
CA ASP A 114 -12.67 5.28 27.66
C ASP A 114 -13.36 6.63 27.43
N SER A 115 -14.33 6.97 28.29
CA SER A 115 -15.04 8.25 28.26
C SER A 115 -14.19 9.48 28.55
N SER A 116 -12.98 9.28 29.08
CA SER A 116 -12.01 10.33 29.37
C SER A 116 -10.97 10.50 28.25
N GLY A 117 -11.06 9.69 27.19
CA GLY A 117 -10.12 9.69 26.07
C GLY A 117 -8.81 8.95 26.33
N ASN A 118 -8.73 8.14 27.39
CA ASN A 118 -7.58 7.30 27.66
C ASN A 118 -7.72 5.93 26.97
N ILE A 119 -6.60 5.36 26.54
CA ILE A 119 -6.56 4.00 26.01
C ILE A 119 -6.95 3.02 27.12
N ILE A 120 -7.88 2.12 26.82
CA ILE A 120 -8.25 1.02 27.72
C ILE A 120 -7.12 0.01 27.73
N ALA A 121 -6.54 -0.26 28.91
CA ALA A 121 -5.48 -1.23 29.07
C ALA A 121 -5.96 -2.67 28.84
N ASP A 122 -5.11 -3.47 28.18
CA ASP A 122 -5.35 -4.86 27.79
C ASP A 122 -6.68 -5.01 27.06
N PHE A 123 -6.94 -4.15 26.08
CA PHE A 123 -8.19 -4.13 25.33
C PHE A 123 -8.45 -5.49 24.67
N ASP A 124 -9.65 -6.05 24.91
CA ASP A 124 -10.09 -7.35 24.41
C ASP A 124 -11.60 -7.34 24.11
N ASN A 125 -12.12 -8.47 23.60
CA ASN A 125 -13.52 -8.63 23.25
C ASN A 125 -14.52 -8.41 24.42
N THR A 126 -14.09 -8.45 25.68
CA THR A 126 -14.93 -8.21 26.85
C THR A 126 -15.06 -6.74 27.21
N LYS A 127 -14.16 -5.89 26.67
CA LYS A 127 -14.05 -4.47 27.05
C LYS A 127 -14.68 -3.50 26.06
N TYR A 128 -15.28 -4.00 24.97
CA TYR A 128 -16.02 -3.16 24.00
C TYR A 128 -17.16 -2.36 24.66
N ASP A 129 -17.81 -2.92 25.68
CA ASP A 129 -18.89 -2.25 26.41
C ASP A 129 -18.38 -1.06 27.24
N ASN A 130 -17.09 -1.05 27.60
CA ASN A 130 -16.42 0.05 28.31
C ASN A 130 -15.85 1.11 27.36
N ALA A 131 -15.71 0.79 26.06
CA ALA A 131 -15.20 1.72 25.07
C ALA A 131 -16.27 2.75 24.67
N MET A 132 -15.91 4.03 24.70
CA MET A 132 -16.70 5.12 24.13
C MET A 132 -16.28 5.45 22.70
N LEU A 133 -15.02 5.13 22.35
CA LEU A 133 -14.42 5.40 21.06
C LEU A 133 -13.52 4.22 20.69
N LEU A 134 -13.60 3.78 19.44
CA LEU A 134 -12.73 2.78 18.86
C LEU A 134 -11.83 3.44 17.82
N LYS A 135 -10.53 3.23 17.92
CA LYS A 135 -9.57 3.54 16.86
C LYS A 135 -9.31 2.27 16.08
N VAL A 136 -9.67 2.25 14.80
CA VAL A 136 -9.36 1.15 13.89
C VAL A 136 -8.20 1.58 13.01
N ILE A 137 -7.15 0.77 12.98
CA ILE A 137 -5.92 1.03 12.23
C ILE A 137 -5.78 -0.05 11.16
N VAL A 138 -5.72 0.36 9.91
CA VAL A 138 -5.55 -0.53 8.77
C VAL A 138 -4.16 -0.36 8.20
N TYR A 139 -3.38 -1.42 8.25
CA TYR A 139 -2.08 -1.54 7.62
C TYR A 139 -2.21 -2.33 6.32
N VAL A 140 -1.67 -1.77 5.24
CA VAL A 140 -1.50 -2.48 3.97
C VAL A 140 -0.01 -2.69 3.74
N LEU A 141 0.38 -3.96 3.71
CA LEU A 141 1.74 -4.41 3.59
C LEU A 141 1.97 -5.07 2.23
N ARG A 142 3.18 -4.94 1.69
CA ARG A 142 3.64 -5.75 0.56
C ARG A 142 3.89 -7.17 1.06
N LYS A 143 3.31 -8.17 0.40
CA LYS A 143 3.43 -9.58 0.82
C LYS A 143 4.87 -10.12 0.76
N LYS A 144 5.66 -9.64 -0.20
CA LYS A 144 7.03 -10.12 -0.45
C LYS A 144 8.00 -9.86 0.71
N ASP A 145 7.90 -8.70 1.34
CA ASP A 145 8.87 -8.22 2.34
C ASP A 145 8.20 -7.68 3.62
N ASN A 146 6.86 -7.80 3.73
CA ASN A 146 6.05 -7.25 4.81
C ASN A 146 6.29 -5.74 5.04
N LYS A 147 6.72 -5.00 4.02
CA LYS A 147 6.89 -3.56 4.15
C LYS A 147 5.52 -2.88 4.17
N VAL A 148 5.30 -2.01 5.15
CA VAL A 148 4.12 -1.14 5.19
C VAL A 148 4.18 -0.18 3.98
N ILE A 149 3.17 -0.26 3.12
CA ILE A 149 3.00 0.63 1.97
C ILE A 149 2.07 1.78 2.35
N SER A 150 0.97 1.45 3.03
CA SER A 150 -0.03 2.42 3.47
C SER A 150 -0.52 2.07 4.87
N LYS A 151 -0.83 3.10 5.64
CA LYS A 151 -1.46 3.03 6.94
C LYS A 151 -2.60 4.04 6.94
N ARG A 152 -3.77 3.61 7.37
CA ARG A 152 -4.91 4.49 7.60
C ARG A 152 -5.54 4.20 8.94
N GLU A 153 -6.20 5.20 9.49
CA GLU A 153 -6.91 5.09 10.75
C GLU A 153 -8.27 5.77 10.64
N ILE A 154 -9.24 5.21 11.35
CA ILE A 154 -10.55 5.82 11.56
C ILE A 154 -10.90 5.72 13.04
N PHE A 155 -11.75 6.64 13.46
CA PHE A 155 -12.35 6.62 14.79
C PHE A 155 -13.85 6.34 14.63
N ILE A 156 -14.35 5.41 15.45
CA ILE A 156 -15.76 5.04 15.51
C ILE A 156 -16.23 5.35 16.93
N SER A 157 -17.12 6.32 17.06
CA SER A 157 -17.63 6.79 18.33
C SER A 157 -18.99 6.20 18.64
N ARG A 158 -19.23 5.85 19.91
CA ARG A 158 -20.50 5.31 20.41
C ARG A 158 -21.69 6.27 20.21
N ASN A 159 -21.44 7.57 20.21
CA ASN A 159 -22.50 8.58 20.16
C ASN A 159 -22.47 9.42 18.88
N GLY A 160 -21.60 9.09 17.91
CA GLY A 160 -21.41 9.88 16.69
C GLY A 160 -20.93 11.32 16.91
N LEU A 161 -20.55 11.70 18.14
CA LEU A 161 -20.22 13.07 18.56
C LEU A 161 -18.72 13.29 18.79
N PHE A 162 -17.88 12.31 18.46
CA PHE A 162 -16.42 12.39 18.55
C PHE A 162 -15.78 11.92 17.25
#